data_AF-A0A7X9JJ61-F1
#
_entry.id   AF-A0A7X9JJ61-F1
#
_cell.length_a   1.000
_cell.length_b   1.000
_cell.length_c   1.000
_cell.angle_alpha   90.00
_cell.angle_beta   90.00
_cell.angle_gamma   90.00
#
_symmetry.space_group_name_H-M   'P 1'
#
loop_
_entity.id
_entity.type
_entity.pdbx_description
1 polymer ?
#
loop_
_entity_poly.entity_id
_entity_poly.type
_entity_poly.pdbx_seq_one_letter_code
_entity_poly.pdbx_strand_id
1 'polypeptide(L)'
;MNDIVGAVSNASINQGKLELIGKINNDSMQRYGLDQITIIDGKNRFINAEWVSQDGNWSITINKNNIGNDNGFLDLQVFAASRSMNFIFPLDIPKNVIDNYKKFVSTLLPQDSQNVPSFSDQFKKLIVDAVNVPYVSISNFESIRTGNNYQTIDLGEVEKKGGRSNRLKFLYQIDFQGKTVLDLGANTGENSRIVRRLGASLVDGIEYDPYFVEIGRAINALSGMTRVSLFQGDC
;
A
#
# COMPACT_ATOMS: atom_id res chain seq x y z
N MET A 1 -3.95 10.21 -8.81
CA MET A 1 -4.86 10.94 -7.93
C MET A 1 -5.55 9.89 -7.08
N ASN A 2 -5.39 9.95 -5.76
CA ASN A 2 -6.13 9.09 -4.84
C ASN A 2 -7.45 9.81 -4.55
N ASP A 3 -8.39 9.72 -5.50
CA ASP A 3 -9.70 10.33 -5.33
C ASP A 3 -10.41 9.63 -4.17
N ILE A 4 -10.75 10.40 -3.13
CA ILE A 4 -11.65 9.95 -2.07
C ILE A 4 -13.07 9.98 -2.65
N VAL A 5 -13.72 8.83 -2.72
CA VAL A 5 -15.00 8.67 -3.46
C VAL A 5 -16.23 8.60 -2.55
N GLY A 6 -16.04 8.68 -1.24
CA GLY A 6 -17.11 8.58 -0.25
C GLY A 6 -16.55 8.67 1.16
N ALA A 7 -17.41 8.39 2.14
CA ALA A 7 -17.03 8.41 3.54
C ALA A 7 -17.75 7.35 4.37
N VAL A 8 -17.09 6.88 5.42
CA VAL A 8 -17.73 6.13 6.50
C VAL A 8 -18.44 7.14 7.40
N SER A 9 -19.73 6.97 7.64
CA SER A 9 -20.54 7.94 8.38
C SER A 9 -20.66 7.60 9.87
N ASN A 10 -20.69 6.32 10.21
CA ASN A 10 -20.87 5.90 11.61
C ASN A 10 -20.29 4.51 11.89
N ALA A 11 -19.99 4.27 13.16
CA ALA A 11 -19.57 3.00 13.73
C ALA A 11 -20.31 2.78 15.05
N SER A 12 -21.24 1.82 15.09
CA SER A 12 -22.05 1.53 16.28
C SER A 12 -21.78 0.11 16.79
N ILE A 13 -21.65 -0.04 18.11
CA ILE A 13 -21.41 -1.35 18.74
C ILE A 13 -22.73 -1.84 19.33
N ASN A 14 -23.20 -3.01 18.93
CA ASN A 14 -24.41 -3.63 19.44
C ASN A 14 -24.24 -5.15 19.57
N GLN A 15 -24.55 -5.71 20.74
CA GLN A 15 -24.55 -7.16 20.99
C GLN A 15 -23.27 -7.89 20.54
N GLY A 16 -22.09 -7.32 20.80
CA GLY A 16 -20.80 -7.92 20.42
C GLY A 16 -20.50 -7.87 18.92
N LYS A 17 -21.20 -7.03 18.17
CA LYS A 17 -20.95 -6.72 16.77
C LYS A 17 -20.71 -5.22 16.61
N LEU A 18 -19.91 -4.86 15.62
CA LEU A 18 -19.73 -3.49 15.17
C LEU A 18 -20.40 -3.34 13.81
N GLU A 19 -21.32 -2.39 13.69
CA GLU A 19 -21.90 -1.99 12.42
C GLU A 19 -21.20 -0.72 11.92
N LEU A 20 -20.62 -0.81 10.72
CA LEU A 20 -20.08 0.31 9.99
C LEU A 20 -21.05 0.68 8.89
N ILE A 21 -21.42 1.96 8.80
CA ILE A 21 -22.26 2.47 7.72
C ILE A 21 -21.58 3.65 7.05
N GLY A 22 -21.84 3.82 5.77
CA GLY A 22 -21.30 4.95 5.02
C GLY A 22 -22.00 5.16 3.71
N LYS A 23 -21.41 6.06 2.91
CA LYS A 23 -21.96 6.45 1.62
C LYS A 23 -20.86 6.70 0.59
N ILE A 24 -21.07 6.22 -0.63
CA ILE A 24 -20.29 6.58 -1.82
C ILE A 24 -20.98 7.75 -2.52
N ASN A 25 -20.19 8.70 -3.02
CA ASN A 25 -20.70 9.80 -3.83
C ASN A 25 -21.33 9.26 -5.13
N ASN A 26 -22.58 9.64 -5.41
CA ASN A 26 -23.32 9.16 -6.59
C ASN A 26 -22.56 9.41 -7.91
N ASP A 27 -21.91 10.57 -8.05
CA ASP A 27 -21.11 10.90 -9.23
C ASP A 27 -19.93 9.92 -9.41
N SER A 28 -19.28 9.53 -8.29
CA SER A 28 -18.20 8.55 -8.32
C SER A 28 -18.71 7.15 -8.65
N MET A 29 -19.87 6.76 -8.14
CA MET A 29 -20.51 5.49 -8.50
C MET A 29 -20.83 5.42 -9.99
N GLN A 30 -21.43 6.46 -10.56
CA GLN A 30 -21.77 6.49 -11.98
C GLN A 30 -20.51 6.53 -12.86
N ARG A 31 -19.52 7.32 -12.46
CA ARG A 31 -18.28 7.49 -13.22
C ARG A 31 -17.41 6.24 -13.24
N TYR A 32 -17.31 5.54 -12.11
CA TYR A 32 -16.38 4.42 -11.93
C TYR A 32 -17.09 3.07 -11.75
N GLY A 33 -18.42 3.02 -11.83
CA GLY A 33 -19.20 1.80 -11.65
C GLY A 33 -19.03 1.17 -10.27
N LEU A 34 -18.86 1.97 -9.22
CA LEU A 34 -18.59 1.49 -7.86
C LEU A 34 -19.84 0.84 -7.28
N ASP A 35 -19.77 -0.45 -6.99
CA ASP A 35 -20.90 -1.25 -6.52
C ASP A 35 -20.59 -2.09 -5.27
N GLN A 36 -19.35 -2.07 -4.80
CA GLN A 36 -18.92 -2.85 -3.64
C GLN A 36 -18.08 -2.02 -2.67
N ILE A 37 -18.21 -2.29 -1.37
CA ILE A 37 -17.27 -1.85 -0.33
C ILE A 37 -16.43 -3.03 0.13
N THR A 38 -15.15 -2.79 0.34
CA THR A 38 -14.20 -3.73 0.94
C THR A 38 -13.53 -3.08 2.13
N ILE A 39 -13.45 -3.82 3.23
CA ILE A 39 -12.76 -3.42 4.44
C ILE A 39 -11.51 -4.28 4.61
N ILE A 40 -10.38 -3.62 4.85
CA ILE A 40 -9.12 -4.26 5.16
C ILE A 40 -8.48 -3.63 6.41
N ASP A 41 -7.58 -4.37 7.04
CA ASP A 41 -6.85 -3.90 8.21
C ASP A 41 -5.58 -3.12 7.86
N GLY A 42 -4.83 -2.65 8.86
CA GLY A 42 -3.56 -1.93 8.66
C GLY A 42 -2.43 -2.76 8.01
N LYS A 43 -2.60 -4.08 7.90
CA LYS A 43 -1.69 -5.00 7.24
C LYS A 43 -2.23 -5.48 5.89
N ASN A 44 -3.24 -4.79 5.33
CA ASN A 44 -3.90 -5.11 4.07
C ASN A 44 -4.58 -6.49 4.03
N ARG A 45 -5.04 -6.99 5.18
CA ARG A 45 -5.79 -8.25 5.27
C ARG A 45 -7.27 -7.98 5.14
N PHE A 46 -7.95 -8.82 4.38
CA PHE A 46 -9.40 -8.76 4.21
C PHE A 46 -10.14 -8.95 5.55
N ILE A 47 -11.09 -8.07 5.85
CA ILE A 47 -11.99 -8.17 7.01
C ILE A 47 -13.39 -8.58 6.56
N ASN A 48 -13.99 -7.80 5.65
CA ASN A 48 -15.33 -8.02 5.13
C ASN A 48 -15.58 -7.19 3.85
N ALA A 49 -16.61 -7.54 3.09
CA ALA A 49 -17.08 -6.76 1.94
C ALA A 49 -18.59 -6.90 1.77
N GLU A 50 -19.24 -5.83 1.28
CA GLU A 50 -20.68 -5.81 1.03
C GLU A 50 -21.04 -5.00 -0.22
N TRP A 51 -22.25 -5.22 -0.72
CA TRP A 51 -22.80 -4.47 -1.84
C TRP A 51 -23.26 -3.07 -1.42
N VAL A 52 -23.08 -2.12 -2.33
CA VAL A 52 -23.57 -0.75 -2.20
C VAL A 52 -24.98 -0.69 -2.79
N SER A 53 -25.90 -0.04 -2.09
CA SER A 53 -27.25 0.19 -2.61
C SER A 53 -27.24 1.21 -3.76
N GLN A 54 -28.35 1.29 -4.50
CA GLN A 54 -28.46 2.17 -5.67
C GLN A 54 -28.29 3.67 -5.35
N ASP A 55 -28.54 4.06 -4.10
CA ASP A 55 -28.38 5.43 -3.59
C ASP A 55 -27.02 5.67 -2.91
N GLY A 56 -26.09 4.72 -3.04
CA GLY A 56 -24.72 4.81 -2.56
C GLY A 56 -24.51 4.46 -1.10
N ASN A 57 -25.57 4.09 -0.38
CA ASN A 57 -25.47 3.69 1.02
C ASN A 57 -24.93 2.26 1.15
N TRP A 58 -24.33 1.96 2.29
CA TRP A 58 -23.86 0.62 2.61
C TRP A 58 -23.81 0.41 4.13
N SER A 59 -23.90 -0.84 4.55
CA SER A 59 -23.69 -1.27 5.93
C SER A 59 -22.89 -2.56 5.96
N ILE A 60 -21.87 -2.63 6.81
CA ILE A 60 -21.05 -3.82 7.04
C ILE A 60 -21.06 -4.14 8.54
N THR A 61 -21.39 -5.38 8.86
CA THR A 61 -21.27 -5.90 10.22
C THR A 61 -19.94 -6.63 10.40
N ILE A 62 -19.19 -6.26 11.44
CA ILE A 62 -17.95 -6.88 11.87
C ILE A 62 -18.20 -7.58 13.20
N ASN A 63 -17.76 -8.83 13.30
CA ASN A 63 -17.82 -9.64 14.52
C ASN A 63 -16.49 -10.35 14.77
N LYS A 64 -16.41 -11.15 15.84
CA LYS A 64 -15.20 -11.90 16.20
C LYS A 64 -14.61 -12.74 15.06
N ASN A 65 -15.44 -13.30 14.19
CA ASN A 65 -14.98 -14.14 13.08
C ASN A 65 -14.33 -13.34 11.95
N ASN A 66 -14.51 -12.01 11.92
CA ASN A 66 -13.87 -11.11 10.96
C ASN A 66 -12.50 -10.60 11.44
N ILE A 67 -12.16 -10.81 12.71
CA ILE A 67 -10.98 -10.23 13.36
C ILE A 67 -9.99 -11.35 13.69
N GLY A 68 -8.74 -11.19 13.25
CA GLY A 68 -7.67 -12.09 13.61
C GLY A 68 -7.12 -11.83 15.01
N ASN A 69 -5.92 -12.32 15.28
CA ASN A 69 -5.36 -12.36 16.63
C ASN A 69 -4.14 -11.44 16.80
N ASP A 70 -4.07 -10.31 16.10
CA ASP A 70 -2.97 -9.37 16.30
C ASP A 70 -3.39 -7.92 16.05
N ASN A 71 -2.54 -7.01 16.54
CA ASN A 71 -2.73 -5.57 16.50
C ASN A 71 -2.88 -4.95 15.10
N GLY A 72 -2.56 -5.66 14.02
CA GLY A 72 -2.83 -5.18 12.67
C GLY A 72 -4.32 -4.90 12.42
N PHE A 73 -5.20 -5.62 13.13
CA PHE A 73 -6.64 -5.41 13.09
C PHE A 73 -7.10 -4.13 13.82
N LEU A 74 -6.24 -3.44 14.56
CA LEU A 74 -6.61 -2.18 15.21
C LEU A 74 -6.77 -1.03 14.20
N ASP A 75 -6.12 -1.13 13.05
CA ASP A 75 -6.27 -0.13 11.99
C ASP A 75 -7.32 -0.56 10.98
N LEU A 76 -8.04 0.43 10.45
CA LEU A 76 -9.18 0.25 9.55
C LEU A 76 -8.93 1.02 8.26
N GLN A 77 -9.09 0.35 7.13
CA GLN A 77 -9.15 0.98 5.83
C GLN A 77 -10.40 0.51 5.08
N VAL A 78 -11.05 1.43 4.38
CA VAL A 78 -12.31 1.17 3.67
C VAL A 78 -12.15 1.66 2.23
N PHE A 79 -12.48 0.78 1.29
CA PHE A 79 -12.37 1.03 -0.13
C PHE A 79 -13.68 0.74 -0.85
N ALA A 80 -13.97 1.51 -1.89
CA ALA A 80 -14.97 1.18 -2.89
C ALA A 80 -14.31 0.51 -4.09
N ALA A 81 -14.97 -0.50 -4.64
CA ALA A 81 -14.52 -1.23 -5.81
C ALA A 81 -15.65 -1.35 -6.84
N SER A 82 -15.26 -1.62 -8.08
CA SER A 82 -16.17 -2.00 -9.15
C SER A 82 -15.87 -3.42 -9.60
N ARG A 83 -16.90 -4.23 -9.86
CA ARG A 83 -16.71 -5.54 -10.50
C ARG A 83 -16.10 -5.48 -11.90
N SER A 84 -16.25 -4.37 -12.60
CA SER A 84 -15.78 -4.21 -13.99
C SER A 84 -14.44 -3.50 -14.11
N MET A 85 -13.82 -3.09 -12.99
CA MET A 85 -12.55 -2.39 -12.97
C MET A 85 -11.56 -3.01 -11.98
N ASN A 86 -10.27 -2.95 -12.30
CA ASN A 86 -9.19 -3.46 -11.42
C ASN A 86 -8.71 -2.40 -10.40
N PHE A 87 -9.53 -1.39 -10.11
CA PHE A 87 -9.16 -0.29 -9.22
C PHE A 87 -10.07 -0.25 -8.00
N ILE A 88 -9.47 0.10 -6.86
CA ILE A 88 -10.17 0.37 -5.61
C ILE A 88 -9.88 1.83 -5.21
N PHE A 89 -10.88 2.47 -4.61
CA PHE A 89 -10.84 3.89 -4.25
C PHE A 89 -11.07 4.04 -2.75
N PRO A 90 -10.23 4.83 -2.05
CA PRO A 90 -10.38 4.99 -0.61
C PRO A 90 -11.65 5.79 -0.26
N LEU A 91 -12.23 5.47 0.90
CA LEU A 91 -13.22 6.32 1.56
C LEU A 91 -12.56 7.10 2.70
N ASP A 92 -13.07 8.29 2.97
CA ASP A 92 -12.72 9.04 4.17
C ASP A 92 -13.27 8.33 5.41
N ILE A 93 -12.48 8.32 6.49
CA ILE A 93 -12.86 7.66 7.75
C ILE A 93 -12.70 8.67 8.88
N PRO A 94 -13.83 9.20 9.41
CA PRO A 94 -13.79 10.11 10.53
C PRO A 94 -13.13 9.49 11.76
N LYS A 95 -12.41 10.31 12.54
CA LYS A 95 -11.67 9.84 13.72
C LYS A 95 -12.55 9.08 14.73
N ASN A 96 -13.79 9.52 14.96
CA ASN A 96 -14.72 8.84 15.86
C ASN A 96 -15.09 7.42 15.39
N VAL A 97 -15.14 7.18 14.07
CA VAL A 97 -15.34 5.84 13.49
C VAL A 97 -14.14 4.96 13.79
N ILE A 98 -12.92 5.48 13.58
CA ILE A 98 -11.66 4.78 13.88
C ILE A 98 -11.59 4.43 15.38
N ASP A 99 -11.90 5.38 16.26
CA ASP A 99 -11.84 5.18 17.71
C ASP A 99 -12.86 4.11 18.18
N ASN A 100 -14.08 4.13 17.63
CA ASN A 100 -15.10 3.11 17.94
C ASN A 100 -14.69 1.72 17.42
N TYR A 101 -14.13 1.66 16.20
CA TYR A 101 -13.60 0.42 15.64
C TYR A 101 -12.46 -0.13 16.49
N LYS A 102 -11.46 0.70 16.85
CA LYS A 102 -10.35 0.32 17.73
C LYS A 102 -10.85 -0.20 19.07
N LYS A 103 -11.80 0.51 19.69
CA LYS A 103 -12.43 0.09 20.94
C LYS A 103 -13.06 -1.29 20.82
N PHE A 104 -13.80 -1.55 19.75
CA PHE A 104 -14.41 -2.85 19.50
C PHE A 104 -13.35 -3.95 19.32
N VAL A 105 -12.39 -3.76 18.42
CA VAL A 105 -11.36 -4.76 18.11
C VAL A 105 -10.52 -5.09 19.34
N SER A 106 -10.15 -4.10 20.16
CA SER A 106 -9.40 -4.34 21.40
C SER A 106 -10.13 -5.26 22.39
N THR A 107 -11.47 -5.33 22.35
CA THR A 107 -12.21 -6.30 23.20
C THR A 107 -12.15 -7.74 22.66
N LEU A 108 -11.79 -7.92 21.39
CA LEU A 108 -11.70 -9.22 20.73
C LEU A 108 -10.29 -9.79 20.71
N LEU A 109 -9.27 -8.93 20.73
CA LEU A 109 -7.87 -9.34 20.69
C LEU A 109 -7.41 -9.93 22.03
N PRO A 110 -6.63 -11.03 22.01
CA PRO A 110 -5.89 -11.49 23.18
C PRO A 110 -5.02 -10.35 23.75
N GLN A 111 -4.88 -10.29 25.08
CA GLN A 111 -4.18 -9.17 25.75
C GLN A 111 -2.72 -9.02 25.29
N ASP A 112 -2.03 -10.14 25.08
CA ASP A 112 -0.67 -10.22 24.55
C ASP A 112 -0.56 -9.86 23.05
N SER A 113 -1.68 -9.83 22.36
CA SER A 113 -1.77 -9.57 20.92
C SER A 113 -2.13 -8.14 20.56
N GLN A 114 -2.49 -7.30 21.55
CA GLN A 114 -2.81 -5.90 21.34
C GLN A 114 -1.56 -5.05 21.05
N ASN A 115 -0.39 -5.49 21.52
CA ASN A 115 0.88 -4.76 21.41
C ASN A 115 1.97 -5.63 20.78
N VAL A 116 1.65 -6.35 19.69
CA VAL A 116 2.66 -7.13 18.97
C VAL A 116 3.73 -6.18 18.42
N PRO A 117 4.99 -6.31 18.86
CA PRO A 117 6.05 -5.42 18.40
C PRO A 117 6.28 -5.63 16.90
N SER A 118 6.60 -4.53 16.21
CA SER A 118 7.03 -4.55 14.82
C SER A 118 8.37 -3.84 14.73
N PHE A 119 9.32 -4.41 13.98
CA PHE A 119 10.58 -3.75 13.66
C PHE A 119 10.43 -2.80 12.46
N SER A 120 9.22 -2.59 11.94
CA SER A 120 8.96 -1.73 10.77
C SER A 120 9.56 -0.33 10.92
N ASP A 121 9.42 0.32 12.09
CA ASP A 121 9.99 1.65 12.31
C ASP A 121 11.51 1.66 12.35
N GLN A 122 12.12 0.63 12.95
CA GLN A 122 13.57 0.45 12.96
C GLN A 122 14.10 0.25 11.52
N PHE A 123 13.35 -0.49 10.73
CA PHE A 123 13.71 -0.83 9.35
C PHE A 123 13.48 0.34 8.39
N LYS A 124 12.41 1.12 8.56
CA LYS A 124 12.22 2.43 7.93
C LYS A 124 13.37 3.36 8.25
N LYS A 125 13.75 3.46 9.52
CA LYS A 125 14.87 4.31 9.96
C LYS A 125 16.17 3.89 9.27
N LEU A 126 16.47 2.59 9.22
CA LEU A 126 17.64 2.05 8.52
C LEU A 126 17.69 2.51 7.06
N ILE A 127 16.57 2.40 6.34
CA ILE A 127 16.48 2.82 4.93
C ILE A 127 16.67 4.34 4.81
N VAL A 128 15.99 5.13 5.64
CA VAL A 128 16.12 6.60 5.63
C VAL A 128 17.56 7.04 5.91
N ASP A 129 18.20 6.43 6.90
CA ASP A 129 19.60 6.70 7.23
C ASP A 129 20.51 6.37 6.03
N ALA A 130 20.34 5.22 5.39
CA ALA A 130 21.12 4.81 4.22
C ALA A 130 20.97 5.79 3.04
N VAL A 131 19.74 6.23 2.74
CA VAL A 131 19.48 7.19 1.66
C VAL A 131 20.00 8.60 2.03
N ASN A 132 20.34 8.87 3.28
CA ASN A 132 20.94 10.14 3.70
C ASN A 132 22.48 10.12 3.71
N VAL A 133 23.12 8.95 3.56
CA VAL A 133 24.59 8.86 3.51
C VAL A 133 25.11 9.65 2.31
N PRO A 134 26.07 10.58 2.45
CA PRO A 134 26.60 11.30 1.29
C PRO A 134 27.39 10.34 0.39
N TYR A 135 26.73 9.81 -0.64
CA TYR A 135 27.28 8.83 -1.57
C TYR A 135 27.09 9.31 -3.01
N VAL A 136 28.16 9.15 -3.80
CA VAL A 136 28.15 9.47 -5.24
C VAL A 136 28.32 8.17 -6.01
N SER A 137 27.26 7.80 -6.71
CA SER A 137 27.27 6.72 -7.69
C SER A 137 27.78 7.25 -9.03
N ILE A 138 28.56 6.45 -9.76
CA ILE A 138 29.12 6.81 -11.07
C ILE A 138 28.66 5.76 -12.07
N SER A 139 27.88 6.16 -13.06
CA SER A 139 27.35 5.22 -14.06
C SER A 139 28.47 4.62 -14.92
N ASN A 140 28.31 3.35 -15.28
CA ASN A 140 29.21 2.67 -16.22
C ASN A 140 29.20 3.32 -17.61
N PHE A 141 28.04 3.87 -18.00
CA PHE A 141 27.88 4.63 -19.24
C PHE A 141 28.19 6.12 -18.99
N GLU A 142 29.19 6.67 -19.68
CA GLU A 142 29.58 8.10 -19.66
C GLU A 142 30.05 8.67 -18.30
N SER A 143 30.26 7.85 -17.26
CA SER A 143 30.71 8.30 -15.93
C SER A 143 29.81 9.37 -15.30
N ILE A 144 28.49 9.29 -15.50
CA ILE A 144 27.53 10.25 -14.96
C ILE A 144 27.50 10.09 -13.45
N ARG A 145 27.82 11.18 -12.75
CA ARG A 145 27.81 11.23 -11.28
C ARG A 145 26.40 11.51 -10.80
N THR A 146 25.80 10.57 -10.07
CA THR A 146 24.48 10.72 -9.45
C THR A 146 24.61 10.58 -7.93
N GLY A 147 23.90 11.43 -7.19
CA GLY A 147 23.80 11.30 -5.74
C GLY A 147 22.76 10.24 -5.36
N ASN A 148 22.83 9.73 -4.14
CA ASN A 148 21.85 8.77 -3.62
C ASN A 148 20.44 9.34 -3.35
N ASN A 149 20.26 10.67 -3.44
CA ASN A 149 18.94 11.33 -3.42
C ASN A 149 18.30 11.45 -4.82
N TYR A 150 18.75 10.67 -5.79
CA TYR A 150 18.30 10.83 -7.17
C TYR A 150 16.84 10.44 -7.40
N GLN A 151 16.31 9.47 -6.64
CA GLN A 151 14.99 8.89 -6.86
C GLN A 151 14.08 9.05 -5.65
N THR A 152 12.79 9.32 -5.92
CA THR A 152 11.79 9.31 -4.86
C THR A 152 11.61 7.91 -4.32
N ILE A 153 11.67 7.78 -3.00
CA ILE A 153 11.40 6.53 -2.27
C ILE A 153 10.12 6.73 -1.46
N ASP A 154 9.18 5.81 -1.65
CA ASP A 154 7.92 5.74 -0.91
C ASP A 154 8.03 4.63 0.15
N LEU A 155 8.04 5.02 1.42
CA LEU A 155 8.02 4.12 2.59
C LEU A 155 6.66 4.19 3.33
N GLY A 156 5.59 4.54 2.62
CA GLY A 156 4.26 4.78 3.17
C GLY A 156 4.11 6.23 3.65
N GLU A 157 4.12 6.45 4.96
CA GLU A 157 3.98 7.80 5.54
C GLU A 157 5.19 8.71 5.29
N VAL A 158 6.32 8.12 4.90
CA VAL A 158 7.55 8.84 4.58
C VAL A 158 7.79 8.77 3.08
N GLU A 159 7.50 9.87 2.39
CA GLU A 159 7.94 10.10 1.02
C GLU A 159 9.23 10.92 1.06
N LYS A 160 10.34 10.34 0.60
CA LYS A 160 11.56 11.11 0.34
C LYS A 160 11.63 11.44 -1.13
N LYS A 161 11.37 12.69 -1.49
CA LYS A 161 11.38 13.16 -2.88
C LYS A 161 12.81 13.22 -3.42
N GLY A 162 13.06 12.53 -4.52
CA GLY A 162 14.29 12.63 -5.30
C GLY A 162 14.11 13.51 -6.54
N GLY A 163 15.19 13.68 -7.30
CA GLY A 163 15.18 14.46 -8.55
C GLY A 163 14.32 13.85 -9.67
N ARG A 164 14.10 12.53 -9.67
CA ARG A 164 13.16 11.85 -10.57
C ARG A 164 11.80 11.66 -9.91
N SER A 165 10.77 12.21 -10.54
CA SER A 165 9.37 11.99 -10.16
C SER A 165 8.94 10.53 -10.38
N ASN A 166 7.92 10.11 -9.63
CA ASN A 166 7.31 8.79 -9.76
C ASN A 166 6.81 8.56 -11.21
N ARG A 167 7.22 7.45 -11.82
CA ARG A 167 6.93 7.10 -13.23
C ARG A 167 5.65 6.30 -13.42
N LEU A 168 4.89 6.07 -12.36
CA LEU A 168 3.64 5.31 -12.36
C LEU A 168 2.68 5.69 -13.50
N LYS A 169 2.54 6.99 -13.81
CA LYS A 169 1.68 7.47 -14.91
C LYS A 169 2.03 6.93 -16.30
N PHE A 170 3.30 6.62 -16.55
CA PHE A 170 3.76 6.05 -17.81
C PHE A 170 3.56 4.54 -17.83
N LEU A 171 3.78 3.89 -16.70
CA LEU A 171 3.69 2.43 -16.57
C LEU A 171 2.25 1.93 -16.61
N TYR A 172 1.26 2.73 -16.18
CA TYR A 172 -0.17 2.36 -16.27
C TYR A 172 -0.67 2.08 -17.69
N GLN A 173 0.06 2.52 -18.73
CA GLN A 173 -0.34 2.33 -20.13
C GLN A 173 0.07 0.96 -20.68
N ILE A 174 0.75 0.14 -19.88
CA ILE A 174 1.28 -1.15 -20.29
C ILE A 174 0.54 -2.25 -19.50
N ASP A 175 0.02 -3.24 -20.21
CA ASP A 175 -0.51 -4.45 -19.59
C ASP A 175 0.65 -5.36 -19.14
N PHE A 176 0.85 -5.44 -17.82
CA PHE A 176 1.85 -6.28 -17.18
C PHE A 176 1.28 -7.61 -16.68
N GLN A 177 -0.02 -7.87 -16.81
CA GLN A 177 -0.66 -9.01 -16.16
C GLN A 177 -0.02 -10.35 -16.56
N GLY A 178 0.50 -11.08 -15.57
CA GLY A 178 1.12 -12.38 -15.74
C GLY A 178 2.52 -12.36 -16.36
N LYS A 179 3.04 -11.20 -16.77
CA LYS A 179 4.32 -11.08 -17.48
C LYS A 179 5.52 -11.12 -16.53
N THR A 180 6.63 -11.66 -17.03
CA THR A 180 7.94 -11.51 -16.41
C THR A 180 8.61 -10.26 -16.97
N VAL A 181 9.20 -9.43 -16.12
CA VAL A 181 9.79 -8.14 -16.52
C VAL A 181 11.24 -8.05 -16.06
N LEU A 182 12.10 -7.55 -16.94
CA LEU A 182 13.48 -7.17 -16.65
C LEU A 182 13.59 -5.64 -16.60
N ASP A 183 14.02 -5.09 -15.47
CA ASP A 183 14.20 -3.65 -15.24
C ASP A 183 15.69 -3.31 -15.23
N LEU A 184 16.18 -2.69 -16.30
CA LEU A 184 17.60 -2.33 -16.46
C LEU A 184 17.85 -0.90 -15.94
N GLY A 185 18.90 -0.73 -15.13
CA GLY A 185 19.14 0.52 -14.41
C GLY A 185 18.08 0.73 -13.32
N ALA A 186 17.76 -0.34 -12.59
CA ALA A 186 16.64 -0.39 -11.65
C ALA A 186 16.79 0.56 -10.46
N ASN A 187 18.00 1.06 -10.18
CA ASN A 187 18.33 1.86 -9.00
C ASN A 187 17.85 1.14 -7.73
N THR A 188 17.07 1.80 -6.88
CA THR A 188 16.44 1.20 -5.69
C THR A 188 15.21 0.35 -6.00
N GLY A 189 14.87 0.13 -7.27
CA GLY A 189 13.83 -0.82 -7.72
C GLY A 189 12.39 -0.29 -7.70
N GLU A 190 12.18 1.03 -7.72
CA GLU A 190 10.82 1.59 -7.59
C GLU A 190 9.91 1.23 -8.77
N ASN A 191 10.44 1.31 -9.99
CA ASN A 191 9.68 0.88 -11.17
C ASN A 191 9.41 -0.63 -11.11
N SER A 192 10.38 -1.41 -10.65
CA SER A 192 10.21 -2.86 -10.48
C SER A 192 9.05 -3.18 -9.55
N ARG A 193 8.94 -2.46 -8.43
CA ARG A 193 7.81 -2.57 -7.48
C ARG A 193 6.49 -2.11 -8.10
N ILE A 194 6.46 -1.01 -8.83
CA ILE A 194 5.26 -0.53 -9.54
C ILE A 194 4.78 -1.57 -10.53
N VAL A 195 5.66 -2.07 -11.40
CA VAL A 195 5.35 -3.10 -12.40
C VAL A 195 4.80 -4.37 -11.73
N ARG A 196 5.37 -4.77 -10.61
CA ARG A 196 4.86 -5.90 -9.80
C ARG A 196 3.44 -5.64 -9.31
N ARG A 197 3.14 -4.45 -8.79
CA ARG A 197 1.78 -4.04 -8.37
C ARG A 197 0.79 -3.99 -9.54
N LEU A 198 1.28 -3.69 -10.75
CA LEU A 198 0.48 -3.67 -11.99
C LEU A 198 0.24 -5.08 -12.58
N GLY A 199 0.64 -6.15 -11.89
CA GLY A 199 0.25 -7.52 -12.23
C GLY A 199 1.34 -8.37 -12.88
N ALA A 200 2.57 -7.88 -12.99
CA ALA A 200 3.69 -8.72 -13.39
C ALA A 200 3.84 -9.92 -12.44
N SER A 201 4.12 -11.10 -13.00
CA SER A 201 4.27 -12.36 -12.26
C SER A 201 5.62 -12.45 -11.54
N LEU A 202 6.64 -11.80 -12.10
CA LEU A 202 8.02 -11.72 -11.60
C LEU A 202 8.68 -10.46 -12.18
N VAL A 203 9.47 -9.76 -11.38
CA VAL A 203 10.32 -8.66 -11.86
C VAL A 203 11.74 -8.83 -11.34
N ASP A 204 12.71 -8.84 -12.24
CA ASP A 204 14.13 -8.81 -11.90
C ASP A 204 14.70 -7.46 -12.31
N GLY A 205 15.30 -6.75 -11.36
CA GLY A 205 15.99 -5.48 -11.61
C GLY A 205 17.49 -5.66 -11.60
N ILE A 206 18.16 -5.11 -12.62
CA ILE A 206 19.62 -5.04 -12.70
C ILE A 206 20.05 -3.60 -12.43
N GLU A 207 20.93 -3.43 -11.46
CA GLU A 207 21.52 -2.14 -11.11
C GLU A 207 23.03 -2.32 -10.96
N TYR A 208 23.82 -1.39 -11.49
CA TYR A 208 25.28 -1.50 -11.42
C TYR A 208 25.79 -1.18 -10.01
N ASP A 209 25.11 -0.26 -9.32
CA ASP A 209 25.52 0.22 -8.02
C ASP A 209 25.06 -0.71 -6.89
N PRO A 210 25.99 -1.39 -6.20
CA PRO A 210 25.61 -2.34 -5.15
C PRO A 210 24.89 -1.66 -3.98
N TYR A 211 25.16 -0.37 -3.71
CA TYR A 211 24.54 0.35 -2.61
C TYR A 211 23.03 0.58 -2.86
N PHE A 212 22.65 0.89 -4.10
CA PHE A 212 21.24 1.00 -4.48
C PHE A 212 20.53 -0.35 -4.46
N VAL A 213 21.21 -1.44 -4.84
CA VAL A 213 20.68 -2.80 -4.73
C VAL A 213 20.38 -3.15 -3.26
N GLU A 214 21.29 -2.84 -2.33
CA GLU A 214 21.09 -3.08 -0.89
C GLU A 214 19.88 -2.32 -0.34
N ILE A 215 19.79 -1.02 -0.64
CA ILE A 215 18.66 -0.18 -0.23
C ILE A 215 17.35 -0.73 -0.82
N GLY A 216 17.35 -1.07 -2.11
CA GLY A 216 16.16 -1.61 -2.77
C GLY A 216 15.68 -2.95 -2.19
N ARG A 217 16.61 -3.84 -1.80
CA ARG A 217 16.28 -5.09 -1.11
C ARG A 217 15.69 -4.83 0.28
N ALA A 218 16.23 -3.88 1.02
CA ALA A 218 15.67 -3.47 2.31
C ALA A 218 14.24 -2.91 2.15
N ILE A 219 13.99 -2.09 1.12
CA ILE A 219 12.65 -1.58 0.80
C ILE A 219 11.68 -2.73 0.45
N ASN A 220 12.13 -3.72 -0.33
CA ASN A 220 11.31 -4.89 -0.64
C ASN A 220 10.93 -5.65 0.64
N ALA A 221 11.89 -5.87 1.53
CA ALA A 221 11.64 -6.53 2.81
C ALA A 221 10.69 -5.71 3.72
N LEU A 222 10.85 -4.38 3.80
CA LEU A 222 9.98 -3.51 4.60
C LEU A 222 8.54 -3.52 4.07
N SER A 223 8.38 -3.42 2.76
CA SER A 223 7.07 -3.36 2.10
C SER A 223 6.40 -4.73 1.92
N GLY A 224 7.07 -5.82 2.32
CA GLY A 224 6.61 -7.18 2.05
C GLY A 224 6.54 -7.51 0.56
N MET A 225 7.27 -6.76 -0.28
CA MET A 225 7.25 -6.97 -1.73
C MET A 225 7.94 -8.29 -2.06
N THR A 226 7.17 -9.19 -2.68
CA THR A 226 7.67 -10.49 -3.14
C THR A 226 7.76 -10.52 -4.66
N ARG A 227 8.63 -11.40 -5.17
CA ARG A 227 8.87 -11.58 -6.62
C ARG A 227 9.35 -10.30 -7.31
N VAL A 228 10.05 -9.47 -6.56
CA VAL A 228 10.91 -8.41 -7.07
C VAL A 228 12.30 -8.72 -6.55
N SER A 229 13.18 -9.14 -7.44
CA SER A 229 14.59 -9.39 -7.11
C SER A 229 15.43 -8.25 -7.67
N LEU A 230 16.43 -7.81 -6.91
CA LEU A 230 17.41 -6.84 -7.41
C LEU A 230 18.78 -7.49 -7.40
N PHE A 231 19.51 -7.37 -8.49
CA PHE A 231 20.83 -7.91 -8.68
C PHE A 231 21.81 -6.80 -9.04
N GLN A 232 23.03 -6.94 -8.54
CA GLN A 232 24.12 -6.15 -9.03
C GLN A 232 24.56 -6.72 -10.38
N GLY A 233 24.64 -5.87 -11.42
CA GLY A 233 25.12 -6.29 -12.73
C GLY A 233 25.35 -5.10 -13.65
N ASP A 234 26.14 -5.32 -14.69
CA ASP A 234 26.28 -4.36 -15.78
C ASP A 234 25.06 -4.48 -16.71
N CYS A 235 24.51 -3.35 -17.12
CA CYS A 235 23.25 -3.27 -17.87
C CYS A 235 23.37 -2.41 -19.12
#